data_AF-A0A2J5P6K4-F1
#
_entry.id   AF-A0A2J5P6K4-F1
#
_cell.length_a   1.000
_cell.length_b   1.000
_cell.length_c   1.000
_cell.angle_alpha   90.00
_cell.angle_beta   90.00
_cell.angle_gamma   90.00
#
_symmetry.space_group_name_H-M   'P 1'
#
loop_
_entity.id
_entity.type
_entity.pdbx_description
1 polymer ?
#
loop_
_entity_poly.entity_id
_entity_poly.type
_entity_poly.pdbx_seq_one_letter_code
_entity_poly.pdbx_strand_id
1 'polypeptide(L)' 'RLNTLPGAIPLLEQLPIGCRLGPRCPYAQRECIETTRLVGARNHLYACHFPLNMEKE' A
#
# COMPACT_ATOMS: atom_id res chain seq x y z
N ARG A 1 8.62 17.97 -9.12
CA ARG A 1 9.38 16.76 -9.53
C ARG A 1 8.61 15.55 -9.05
N LEU A 2 8.35 14.56 -9.90
CA LEU A 2 7.73 13.30 -9.49
C LEU A 2 8.80 12.40 -8.88
N ASN A 3 8.53 11.85 -7.70
CA ASN A 3 9.41 10.87 -7.06
C ASN A 3 9.10 9.48 -7.63
N THR A 4 10.13 8.75 -8.02
CA THR A 4 10.01 7.35 -8.43
C THR A 4 10.07 6.45 -7.21
N LEU A 5 9.20 5.45 -7.15
CA LEU A 5 9.29 4.43 -6.10
C LEU A 5 10.55 3.58 -6.33
N PRO A 6 11.33 3.31 -5.28
CA PRO A 6 12.50 2.45 -5.40
C PRO A 6 12.09 1.01 -5.74
N GLY A 7 13.06 0.25 -6.26
CA GLY A 7 12.89 -1.16 -6.60
C GLY A 7 12.13 -1.42 -7.91
N ALA A 8 12.16 -2.69 -8.34
CA ALA A 8 11.49 -3.17 -9.53
C ALA A 8 10.04 -3.61 -9.25
N ILE A 9 9.21 -3.68 -10.29
CA ILE A 9 7.89 -4.30 -10.21
C ILE A 9 8.09 -5.81 -10.00
N PRO A 10 7.48 -6.43 -8.96
CA PRO A 10 7.61 -7.86 -8.74
C PRO A 10 6.95 -8.66 -9.86
N LEU A 11 7.50 -9.85 -10.13
CA LEU A 11 6.86 -10.85 -10.98
C LEU A 11 5.58 -11.38 -10.29
N LEU A 12 4.66 -11.93 -11.09
CA LEU A 12 3.36 -12.39 -10.58
C LEU A 12 3.50 -13.55 -9.58
N GLU A 13 4.48 -14.41 -9.79
CA GLU A 13 4.81 -15.58 -8.96
C GLU A 13 5.54 -15.17 -7.66
N GLN A 14 6.10 -13.97 -7.62
CA GLN A 14 6.91 -13.44 -6.51
C GLN A 14 6.25 -12.26 -5.82
N LEU A 15 4.92 -12.18 -5.87
CA LEU A 15 4.19 -11.15 -5.15
C LEU A 15 4.45 -11.27 -3.65
N PRO A 16 4.72 -10.15 -2.96
CA PRO A 16 4.97 -10.16 -1.53
C PRO A 16 3.70 -10.55 -0.78
N ILE A 17 3.89 -11.20 0.37
CA ILE A 17 2.83 -11.44 1.34
C ILE A 17 2.33 -10.11 1.92
N GLY A 18 1.02 -10.01 2.15
CA GLY A 18 0.40 -8.80 2.68
C GLY A 18 0.24 -7.67 1.67
N CYS A 19 0.71 -6.47 2.03
CA CYS A 19 0.64 -5.29 1.18
C CYS A 19 1.60 -5.40 -0.01
N ARG A 20 1.06 -5.43 -1.23
CA ARG A 20 1.85 -5.50 -2.48
C ARG A 20 2.82 -4.35 -2.69
N LEU A 21 2.51 -3.19 -2.10
CA LEU A 21 3.39 -2.03 -2.15
C LEU A 21 4.46 -2.06 -1.05
N GLY A 22 4.31 -2.88 -0.01
CA GLY A 22 5.16 -2.90 1.20
C GLY A 22 6.67 -2.79 0.92
N PRO A 23 7.26 -3.67 0.11
CA PRO A 23 8.70 -3.63 -0.20
C PRO A 23 9.18 -2.36 -0.93
N ARG A 24 8.25 -1.59 -1.52
CA ARG A 24 8.53 -0.37 -2.30
C ARG A 24 7.93 0.89 -1.67
N CYS A 25 7.17 0.75 -0.58
CA CYS A 25 6.47 1.85 0.07
C CYS A 25 7.44 2.59 0.99
N PRO A 26 7.64 3.91 0.83
CA PRO A 26 8.50 4.69 1.74
C PRO A 26 7.93 4.80 3.16
N TYR A 27 6.66 4.44 3.37
CA TYR A 27 5.96 4.45 4.66
C TYR A 27 5.66 3.05 5.19
N ALA A 28 6.32 2.01 4.67
CA ALA A 28 6.08 0.64 5.10
C ALA A 28 6.34 0.46 6.60
N GLN A 29 5.45 -0.24 7.28
CA GLN A 29 5.58 -0.63 8.69
C GLN A 29 5.36 -2.14 8.84
N ARG A 30 5.49 -2.63 10.07
CA ARG A 30 5.46 -4.06 10.36
C ARG A 30 4.12 -4.70 10.01
N GLU A 31 3.03 -3.97 10.18
CA GLU A 31 1.65 -4.36 9.87
C GLU A 31 1.43 -4.59 8.37
N CYS A 32 2.29 -4.03 7.52
CA CYS A 32 2.19 -4.19 6.07
C CYS A 32 2.48 -5.62 5.59
N ILE A 33 3.01 -6.51 6.43
CA ILE A 33 3.16 -7.94 6.12
C ILE A 33 1.80 -8.67 6.09
N GLU A 34 0.78 -8.09 6.73
CA GLU A 34 -0.58 -8.62 6.74
C GLU A 34 -1.40 -7.99 5.62
N THR A 35 -2.32 -8.77 5.04
CA THR A 35 -3.20 -8.28 3.98
C THR A 35 -4.29 -7.40 4.59
N THR A 36 -4.44 -6.19 4.06
CA THR A 36 -5.53 -5.29 4.47
C THR A 36 -6.74 -5.42 3.55
N ARG A 37 -7.92 -5.13 4.08
CA ARG A 37 -9.16 -5.14 3.30
C ARG A 37 -9.28 -3.84 2.50
N LEU A 38 -10.04 -3.93 1.40
CA LEU A 38 -10.43 -2.75 0.65
C LEU A 38 -11.46 -1.96 1.48
N VAL A 39 -11.12 -0.72 1.81
CA VAL A 39 -11.93 0.20 2.64
C VAL A 39 -11.96 1.58 2.00
N GLY A 40 -12.89 2.43 2.41
CA GLY A 40 -13.01 3.81 1.90
C GLY A 40 -14.47 4.26 1.77
N ALA A 41 -14.68 5.44 1.20
CA ALA A 41 -15.98 6.07 1.08
C ALA A 41 -16.31 6.44 -0.37
N ARG A 42 -17.59 6.30 -0.73
CA ARG A 42 -18.14 6.59 -2.06
C ARG A 42 -17.37 5.86 -3.16
N ASN A 43 -16.61 6.61 -3.98
CA ASN A 43 -15.87 6.11 -5.13
C ASN A 43 -14.35 6.05 -4.89
N HIS A 44 -13.89 6.30 -3.67
CA HIS A 44 -12.47 6.24 -3.33
C HIS A 44 -12.21 5.08 -2.36
N LEU A 45 -11.80 3.95 -2.94
CA LEU A 45 -11.42 2.75 -2.21
C LEU A 45 -9.91 2.59 -2.21
N TYR A 46 -9.38 2.10 -1.09
CA TYR A 46 -7.95 1.85 -0.91
C TYR A 46 -7.73 0.63 -0.03
N ALA A 47 -6.56 0.02 -0.17
CA ALA A 47 -6.09 -1.10 0.65
C ALA A 47 -4.77 -0.69 1.29
N CYS A 48 -4.84 0.18 2.29
CA CYS A 48 -3.68 0.67 3.05
C CYS A 48 -3.99 0.60 4.55
N HIS A 49 -3.04 0.10 5.35
CA HIS A 49 -3.13 0.16 6.81
C HIS A 49 -2.96 1.58 7.36
N PHE A 50 -2.22 2.44 6.64
CA PHE A 50 -1.92 3.82 7.03
C PHE A 50 -2.25 4.79 5.88
N PRO A 51 -3.53 4.96 5.54
CA PRO A 51 -3.94 5.86 4.47
C PRO A 51 -3.52 7.31 4.79
N LEU A 52 -2.82 7.93 3.84
CA LEU A 52 -2.44 9.33 3.91
C LEU A 52 -3.59 10.16 3.30
N ASN A 53 -4.02 11.22 3.98
CA ASN A 53 -5.13 12.11 3.57
C ASN A 53 -6.55 11.55 3.81
N MET A 54 -6.75 10.85 4.92
CA MET A 54 -8.10 10.66 5.45
C MET A 54 -8.54 12.00 6.05
N GLU A 55 -9.62 12.60 5.56
CA GLU A 55 -10.34 13.59 6.36
C GLU A 55 -10.75 12.88 7.65
N LYS A 56 -10.27 13.36 8.80
CA LYS A 56 -10.81 12.93 10.09
C LYS A 56 -12.24 13.45 10.12
N GLU A 57 -13.21 12.56 9.93
CA GLU A 57 -14.59 12.84 10.33
C GLU A 57 -14.64 13.20 11.83
#